data_AF-A0AAD4Q4G6-F1
#
_entry.id   AF-A0AAD4Q4G6-F1
#
_cell.length_a   1.000
_cell.length_b   1.000
_cell.length_c   1.000
_cell.angle_alpha   90.00
_cell.angle_beta   90.00
_cell.angle_gamma   90.00
#
_symmetry.space_group_name_H-M   'P 1'
#
loop_
_entity.id
_entity.type
_entity.pdbx_description
1 polymer ?
#
loop_
_entity_poly.entity_id
_entity_poly.type
_entity_poly.pdbx_seq_one_letter_code
_entity_poly.pdbx_strand_id
1 'polypeptide(L)'
;SKAKALRHRMASRTTRSSTDRLRRVQNIPCFGPTSAGPAESDSWSSSITPCDDTLGPTLRVGNPVALLVWCGTLVVLAVAQVNRLRFASQSNLDELAVHLLADPTAKVDRQLLRLVPATVEDDPTRVHDWCWSMQMEANCENVDGRYVHSLNPAISILRPGKPTFLFEGSFLVTLSCSLLQDL
;
A
#
# COMPACT_ATOMS: atom_id res chain seq x y z
N SER A 1 -46.64 5.48 2.15
CA SER A 1 -46.42 6.94 1.99
C SER A 1 -44.95 7.22 1.72
N LYS A 2 -44.63 7.97 0.65
CA LYS A 2 -43.27 8.40 0.24
C LYS A 2 -42.51 9.12 1.36
N ALA A 3 -43.24 9.79 2.26
CA ALA A 3 -42.67 10.47 3.43
C ALA A 3 -42.12 9.51 4.52
N LYS A 4 -42.70 8.30 4.67
CA LYS A 4 -42.23 7.31 5.66
C LYS A 4 -40.90 6.68 5.25
N ALA A 5 -40.72 6.44 3.95
CA ALA A 5 -39.46 5.92 3.38
C ALA A 5 -38.32 6.95 3.48
N LEU A 6 -38.62 8.24 3.31
CA LEU A 6 -37.63 9.30 3.41
C LEU A 6 -37.18 9.54 4.87
N ARG A 7 -38.08 9.40 5.86
CA ARG A 7 -37.73 9.44 7.29
C ARG A 7 -36.78 8.30 7.69
N HIS A 8 -37.00 7.09 7.19
CA HIS A 8 -36.08 5.97 7.46
C HIS A 8 -34.68 6.22 6.90
N ARG A 9 -34.58 6.82 5.71
CA ARG A 9 -33.30 7.13 5.06
C ARG A 9 -32.57 8.34 5.68
N MET A 10 -33.31 9.28 6.29
CA MET A 10 -32.75 10.44 6.98
C MET A 10 -32.33 10.12 8.43
N ALA A 11 -33.02 9.20 9.12
CA ALA A 11 -32.68 8.80 10.49
C ALA A 11 -31.27 8.20 10.62
N SER A 12 -30.77 7.55 9.56
CA SER A 12 -29.40 7.00 9.51
C SER A 12 -28.32 8.02 9.15
N ARG A 13 -28.68 9.27 8.80
CA ARG A 13 -27.72 10.33 8.42
C ARG A 13 -27.49 11.37 9.52
N THR A 14 -28.32 11.42 10.55
CA THR A 14 -28.22 12.42 11.63
C THR A 14 -27.45 11.96 12.88
N THR A 15 -26.94 10.73 12.93
CA THR A 15 -25.90 10.31 13.88
C THR A 15 -24.53 10.29 13.20
N ARG A 16 -24.11 11.45 12.68
CA ARG A 16 -22.73 11.68 12.22
C ARG A 16 -22.07 12.72 13.12
N SER A 17 -21.97 12.40 14.41
CA SER A 17 -20.97 13.01 15.29
C SER A 17 -19.71 12.15 15.20
N SER A 18 -18.64 12.77 14.71
CA SER A 18 -17.34 12.15 14.52
C SER A 18 -16.76 11.72 15.88
N THR A 19 -16.72 10.42 16.14
CA THR A 19 -15.87 9.83 17.19
C THR A 19 -14.39 9.82 16.79
N ASP A 20 -14.08 10.10 15.51
CA ASP A 20 -12.71 10.21 15.00
C ASP A 20 -11.94 11.38 15.63
N ARG A 21 -12.60 12.53 15.85
CA ARG A 21 -11.98 13.67 16.56
C ARG A 21 -11.66 13.37 18.04
N LEU A 22 -12.40 12.51 18.71
CA LEU A 22 -12.17 12.16 20.12
C LEU A 22 -10.98 11.19 20.29
N ARG A 23 -10.74 10.31 19.31
CA ARG A 23 -9.60 9.38 19.35
C ARG A 23 -8.25 10.08 19.22
N ARG A 24 -8.15 11.17 18.45
CA ARG A 24 -6.91 11.96 18.34
C ARG A 24 -6.55 12.74 19.60
N VAL A 25 -7.52 13.02 20.48
CA VAL A 25 -7.29 13.74 21.74
C VAL A 25 -6.83 12.80 22.87
N GLN A 26 -7.05 11.49 22.73
CA GLN A 26 -6.77 10.50 23.80
C GLN A 26 -5.47 9.71 23.63
N ASN A 27 -4.61 10.04 22.65
CA ASN A 27 -3.27 9.42 22.48
C ASN A 27 -3.28 7.88 22.56
N ILE A 28 -4.28 7.24 21.94
CA ILE A 28 -4.36 5.77 21.93
C ILE A 28 -3.41 5.24 20.84
N PRO A 29 -2.35 4.48 21.19
CA PRO A 29 -1.42 3.92 20.21
C PRO A 29 -2.10 2.85 19.33
N CYS A 30 -1.79 2.87 18.03
CA CYS A 30 -2.37 1.95 17.02
C CYS A 30 -1.80 0.53 17.05
N PHE A 31 -0.93 0.19 18.00
CA PHE A 31 -0.33 -1.14 18.13
C PHE A 31 -0.24 -1.50 19.61
N GLY A 32 -0.97 -2.52 20.03
CA GLY A 32 -0.79 -3.13 21.34
C GLY A 32 0.40 -4.10 21.27
N PRO A 33 1.35 -4.06 22.23
CA PRO A 33 2.40 -5.07 22.32
C PRO A 33 1.76 -6.43 22.61
N THR A 34 2.01 -7.41 21.76
CA THR A 34 1.80 -8.82 22.09
C THR A 34 2.92 -9.25 23.05
N SER A 35 2.61 -9.30 24.35
CA SER A 35 3.39 -10.11 25.29
C SER A 35 2.43 -10.79 26.25
N ALA A 36 2.45 -12.12 26.21
CA ALA A 36 1.72 -13.01 27.09
C ALA A 36 2.11 -12.82 28.56
N GLY A 37 1.12 -12.81 29.46
CA GLY A 37 1.30 -12.89 30.91
C GLY A 37 0.08 -12.35 31.66
N PRO A 38 -0.50 -13.06 32.66
CA PRO A 38 -1.93 -12.97 32.98
C PRO A 38 -2.24 -12.05 34.15
N ALA A 39 -3.34 -11.30 34.07
CA ALA A 39 -4.33 -11.13 35.16
C ALA A 39 -5.42 -10.14 34.75
N GLU A 40 -6.64 -10.67 34.70
CA GLU A 40 -7.88 -10.11 35.24
C GLU A 40 -8.56 -8.87 34.62
N SER A 41 -9.83 -9.13 34.29
CA SER A 41 -11.01 -8.27 34.45
C SER A 41 -11.42 -7.36 33.29
N ASP A 42 -12.53 -7.82 32.69
CA ASP A 42 -13.68 -7.06 32.22
C ASP A 42 -13.65 -6.34 30.87
N SER A 43 -14.45 -6.93 29.98
CA SER A 43 -15.56 -6.28 29.27
C SER A 43 -15.40 -6.14 27.76
N TRP A 44 -16.56 -6.32 27.13
CA TRP A 44 -16.91 -6.17 25.72
C TRP A 44 -16.39 -7.20 24.72
N SER A 45 -17.18 -8.28 24.63
CA SER A 45 -17.59 -8.88 23.36
C SER A 45 -17.83 -7.80 22.30
N SER A 46 -16.87 -7.64 21.40
CA SER A 46 -17.09 -7.12 20.07
C SER A 46 -16.32 -8.00 19.10
N SER A 47 -17.10 -8.78 18.36
CA SER A 47 -16.68 -9.65 17.27
C SER A 47 -15.77 -8.90 16.29
N ILE A 48 -14.46 -9.02 16.49
CA ILE A 48 -13.48 -8.78 15.44
C ILE A 48 -13.52 -10.04 14.59
N THR A 49 -14.22 -9.98 13.45
CA THR A 49 -14.01 -10.99 12.41
C THR A 49 -12.54 -10.88 11.98
N PRO A 50 -11.73 -11.93 12.14
CA PRO A 50 -10.48 -12.00 11.40
C PRO A 50 -10.87 -11.97 9.93
N CYS A 51 -10.40 -10.97 9.18
CA CYS A 51 -10.49 -11.04 7.73
C CYS A 51 -9.58 -12.19 7.34
N ASP A 52 -10.20 -13.32 7.06
CA ASP A 52 -9.60 -14.58 6.71
C ASP A 52 -8.71 -14.35 5.49
N ASP A 53 -7.38 -14.34 5.68
CA ASP A 53 -6.35 -14.14 4.66
C ASP A 53 -6.22 -15.41 3.78
N THR A 54 -7.37 -15.92 3.33
CA THR A 54 -7.52 -17.17 2.57
C THR A 54 -7.33 -16.97 1.07
N LEU A 55 -7.12 -15.73 0.61
CA LEU A 55 -7.05 -15.35 -0.80
C LEU A 55 -5.63 -15.01 -1.30
N GLY A 56 -4.61 -15.20 -0.45
CA GLY A 56 -3.20 -14.99 -0.81
C GLY A 56 -2.81 -13.51 -0.94
N PRO A 57 -1.58 -13.22 -1.42
CA PRO A 57 -1.07 -11.85 -1.45
C PRO A 57 -1.91 -10.95 -2.35
N THR A 58 -2.21 -9.73 -1.87
CA THR A 58 -2.99 -8.71 -2.57
C THR A 58 -2.16 -7.45 -2.83
N LEU A 59 -2.34 -6.85 -4.00
CA LEU A 59 -1.81 -5.55 -4.37
C LEU A 59 -2.88 -4.48 -4.10
N ARG A 60 -2.52 -3.40 -3.40
CA ARG A 60 -3.44 -2.30 -3.08
C ARG A 60 -3.01 -0.99 -3.71
N VAL A 61 -3.96 -0.07 -3.87
CA VAL A 61 -3.65 1.33 -4.16
C VAL A 61 -2.77 1.90 -3.03
N GLY A 62 -1.69 2.57 -3.39
CA GLY A 62 -0.66 3.06 -2.48
C GLY A 62 0.50 2.08 -2.26
N ASN A 63 0.39 0.81 -2.67
CA ASN A 63 1.51 -0.12 -2.53
C ASN A 63 2.64 0.22 -3.51
N PRO A 64 3.90 0.04 -3.08
CA PRO A 64 5.05 0.14 -3.96
C PRO A 64 5.15 -1.09 -4.87
N VAL A 65 5.57 -0.87 -6.11
CA VAL A 65 5.73 -1.89 -7.14
C VAL A 65 7.01 -1.67 -7.94
N ALA A 66 7.57 -2.74 -8.47
CA ALA A 66 8.70 -2.75 -9.39
C ALA A 66 8.27 -3.08 -10.81
N LEU A 67 9.02 -2.55 -11.77
CA LEU A 67 8.80 -2.73 -13.20
C LEU A 67 10.08 -2.46 -13.98
N LEU A 68 10.23 -3.10 -15.13
CA LEU A 68 11.27 -2.74 -16.09
C LEU A 68 10.73 -1.68 -17.06
N VAL A 69 11.54 -0.66 -17.31
CA VAL A 69 11.26 0.40 -18.29
C VAL A 69 12.39 0.52 -19.29
N TRP A 70 12.04 0.87 -20.52
CA TRP A 70 13.00 1.17 -21.57
C TRP A 70 13.30 2.66 -21.58
N CYS A 71 14.57 3.00 -21.42
CA CYS A 71 15.09 4.35 -21.59
C CYS A 71 16.07 4.33 -22.76
N GLY A 72 15.56 4.60 -23.97
CA GLY A 72 16.31 4.41 -25.20
C GLY A 72 16.68 2.95 -25.39
N THR A 73 17.98 2.63 -25.37
CA THR A 73 18.50 1.26 -25.50
C THR A 73 18.76 0.58 -24.15
N LEU A 74 18.51 1.27 -23.03
CA LEU A 74 18.78 0.75 -21.69
C LEU A 74 17.48 0.25 -21.06
N VAL A 75 17.56 -0.93 -20.44
CA VAL A 75 16.51 -1.43 -19.55
C VAL A 75 16.88 -1.04 -18.13
N VAL A 76 15.96 -0.38 -17.44
CA VAL A 76 16.17 0.12 -16.07
C VAL A 76 15.01 -0.38 -15.20
N LEU A 77 15.33 -0.76 -13.97
CA LEU A 77 14.31 -1.00 -12.96
C LEU A 77 13.78 0.33 -12.44
N ALA A 78 12.46 0.49 -12.51
CA ALA A 78 11.78 1.59 -11.84
C ALA A 78 10.94 1.05 -10.68
N VAL A 79 10.91 1.84 -9.61
CA VAL A 79 9.98 1.64 -8.50
C VAL A 79 8.87 2.68 -8.63
N ALA A 80 7.63 2.26 -8.41
CA ALA A 80 6.46 3.09 -8.54
C ALA A 80 5.48 2.83 -7.40
N GLN A 81 4.53 3.74 -7.21
CA GLN A 81 3.38 3.54 -6.36
C GLN A 81 2.15 3.27 -7.23
N VAL A 82 1.30 2.32 -6.81
CA VAL A 82 0.00 2.09 -7.44
C VAL A 82 -0.94 3.24 -7.13
N ASN A 83 -1.53 3.83 -8.16
CA ASN A 83 -2.53 4.90 -8.04
C ASN A 83 -3.94 4.40 -8.30
N ARG A 84 -4.12 3.42 -9.19
CA ARG A 84 -5.42 2.82 -9.51
C ARG A 84 -5.24 1.39 -10.02
N LEU A 85 -6.19 0.54 -9.64
CA LEU A 85 -6.31 -0.83 -10.11
C LEU A 85 -7.61 -1.01 -10.90
N ARG A 86 -7.52 -1.80 -11.98
CA ARG A 86 -8.66 -2.16 -12.84
C ARG A 86 -8.55 -3.64 -13.22
N PHE A 87 -9.68 -4.31 -13.29
CA PHE A 87 -9.76 -5.72 -13.66
C PHE A 87 -11.10 -6.02 -14.32
N ALA A 88 -11.09 -6.70 -15.47
CA ALA A 88 -12.26 -6.94 -16.30
C ALA A 88 -13.08 -5.65 -16.54
N SER A 89 -14.37 -5.64 -16.16
CA SER A 89 -15.26 -4.49 -16.29
C SER A 89 -15.20 -3.50 -15.11
N GLN A 90 -14.37 -3.77 -14.09
CA GLN A 90 -14.28 -2.94 -12.89
C GLN A 90 -13.12 -1.94 -13.02
N SER A 91 -13.45 -0.65 -12.97
CA SER A 91 -12.52 0.44 -13.31
C SER A 91 -11.90 1.14 -12.10
N ASN A 92 -12.26 0.78 -10.87
CA ASN A 92 -11.73 1.45 -9.67
C ASN A 92 -11.74 0.48 -8.48
N LEU A 93 -10.71 -0.36 -8.42
CA LEU A 93 -10.49 -1.31 -7.33
C LEU A 93 -9.53 -0.70 -6.30
N ASP A 94 -9.80 -0.94 -5.02
CA ASP A 94 -8.88 -0.60 -3.93
C ASP A 94 -7.77 -1.65 -3.79
N GLU A 95 -8.08 -2.91 -4.10
CA GLU A 95 -7.15 -4.03 -4.06
C GLU A 95 -7.42 -5.06 -5.16
N LEU A 96 -6.39 -5.82 -5.52
CA LEU A 96 -6.43 -6.89 -6.51
C LEU A 96 -5.49 -8.01 -6.07
N ALA A 97 -5.95 -9.27 -6.09
CA ALA A 97 -5.09 -10.41 -5.76
C ALA A 97 -3.93 -10.51 -6.76
N VAL A 98 -2.71 -10.76 -6.27
CA VAL A 98 -1.49 -10.72 -7.08
C VAL A 98 -1.52 -11.73 -8.22
N HIS A 99 -2.12 -12.91 -8.01
CA HIS A 99 -2.26 -13.91 -9.08
C HIS A 99 -3.13 -13.45 -10.26
N LEU A 100 -4.02 -12.46 -10.05
CA LEU A 100 -4.86 -11.88 -11.11
C LEU A 100 -4.11 -10.85 -11.96
N LEU A 101 -2.91 -10.41 -11.55
CA LEU A 101 -2.11 -9.46 -12.35
C LEU A 101 -1.67 -10.07 -13.68
N ALA A 102 -1.51 -11.39 -13.75
CA ALA A 102 -1.18 -12.09 -14.99
C ALA A 102 -2.31 -12.07 -16.03
N ASP A 103 -3.54 -11.75 -15.61
CA ASP A 103 -4.69 -11.68 -16.51
C ASP A 103 -4.57 -10.47 -17.48
N PRO A 104 -4.83 -10.64 -18.78
CA PRO A 104 -4.75 -9.55 -19.76
C PRO A 104 -5.68 -8.36 -19.49
N THR A 105 -6.74 -8.56 -18.70
CA THR A 105 -7.71 -7.52 -18.32
C THR A 105 -7.27 -6.73 -17.08
N ALA A 106 -6.23 -7.18 -16.37
CA ALA A 106 -5.65 -6.44 -15.26
C ALA A 106 -4.88 -5.22 -15.77
N LYS A 107 -5.27 -4.03 -15.32
CA LYS A 107 -4.57 -2.77 -15.60
C LYS A 107 -4.21 -2.04 -14.32
N VAL A 108 -3.02 -1.45 -14.32
CA VAL A 108 -2.46 -0.71 -13.20
C VAL A 108 -2.06 0.68 -13.69
N ASP A 109 -2.59 1.71 -13.02
CA ASP A 109 -2.06 3.06 -13.13
C ASP A 109 -1.10 3.28 -11.96
N ARG A 110 0.06 3.85 -12.25
CA ARG A 110 1.15 3.97 -11.30
C ARG A 110 1.93 5.26 -11.50
N GLN A 111 2.63 5.70 -10.46
CA GLN A 111 3.50 6.85 -10.52
C GLN A 111 4.89 6.49 -10.02
N LEU A 112 5.91 6.81 -10.81
CA LEU A 112 7.29 6.47 -10.50
C LEU A 112 7.76 7.23 -9.24
N LEU A 113 8.48 6.53 -8.37
CA LEU A 113 9.11 7.11 -7.19
C LEU A 113 10.47 7.67 -7.57
N ARG A 114 10.82 8.87 -7.07
CA ARG A 114 12.21 9.34 -7.12
C ARG A 114 13.00 8.68 -6.01
N LEU A 115 13.86 7.73 -6.36
CA LEU A 115 14.82 7.14 -5.43
C LEU A 115 16.09 7.98 -5.34
N VAL A 116 16.60 8.13 -4.12
CA VAL A 116 17.87 8.80 -3.83
C VAL A 116 18.68 7.95 -2.85
N PRO A 117 20.01 8.13 -2.76
CA PRO A 117 20.80 7.46 -1.75
C PRO A 117 20.27 7.75 -0.34
N ALA A 118 20.09 6.70 0.46
CA ALA A 118 19.63 6.85 1.84
C ALA A 118 20.72 7.47 2.71
N THR A 119 20.35 8.39 3.60
CA THR A 119 21.27 8.96 4.59
C THR A 119 21.11 8.29 5.96
N VAL A 120 22.02 8.59 6.89
CA VAL A 120 21.95 8.06 8.27
C VAL A 120 20.70 8.54 9.00
N GLU A 121 20.15 9.67 8.60
CA GLU A 121 18.89 10.21 9.12
C GLU A 121 17.66 9.45 8.60
N ASP A 122 17.76 8.81 7.43
CA ASP A 122 16.69 7.99 6.86
C ASP A 122 16.73 6.56 7.38
N ASP A 123 17.94 5.99 7.47
CA ASP A 123 18.21 4.66 8.01
C ASP A 123 19.48 4.63 8.90
N PRO A 124 19.32 4.73 10.24
CA PRO A 124 20.43 4.63 11.19
C PRO A 124 21.13 3.26 11.16
N THR A 125 20.46 2.20 10.68
CA THR A 125 21.04 0.86 10.58
C THR A 125 22.01 0.74 9.41
N ARG A 126 21.91 1.64 8.42
CA ARG A 126 22.70 1.64 7.18
C ARG A 126 22.59 0.33 6.39
N VAL A 127 21.49 -0.40 6.58
CA VAL A 127 21.19 -1.61 5.83
C VAL A 127 20.66 -1.25 4.44
N HIS A 128 19.91 -0.15 4.36
CA HIS A 128 19.32 0.34 3.13
C HIS A 128 20.15 1.50 2.58
N ASP A 129 20.53 1.42 1.31
CA ASP A 129 21.33 2.40 0.59
C ASP A 129 20.47 3.29 -0.33
N TRP A 130 19.18 2.99 -0.50
CA TRP A 130 18.22 3.80 -1.25
C TRP A 130 16.97 4.12 -0.44
N CYS A 131 16.45 5.34 -0.62
CA CYS A 131 15.20 5.77 -0.05
C CYS A 131 14.33 6.52 -1.07
N TRP A 132 13.03 6.54 -0.84
CA TRP A 132 12.13 7.42 -1.60
C TRP A 132 12.24 8.86 -1.10
N SER A 133 12.52 9.81 -1.99
CA SER A 133 12.70 11.22 -1.63
C SER A 133 11.41 11.97 -1.31
N MET A 134 10.27 11.28 -1.22
CA MET A 134 8.91 11.85 -1.15
C MET A 134 8.48 12.62 -2.41
N GLN A 135 9.31 12.60 -3.46
CA GLN A 135 8.97 13.17 -4.75
C GLN A 135 8.51 12.07 -5.70
N MET A 136 7.50 12.41 -6.47
CA MET A 136 6.96 11.55 -7.51
C MET A 136 7.44 12.05 -8.88
N GLU A 137 7.60 11.12 -9.81
CA GLU A 137 8.04 11.38 -11.18
C GLU A 137 6.87 11.11 -12.16
N ALA A 138 7.19 10.57 -13.34
CA ALA A 138 6.23 10.30 -14.40
C ALA A 138 5.07 9.39 -13.96
N ASN A 139 3.89 9.71 -14.47
CA ASN A 139 2.71 8.86 -14.39
C ASN A 139 2.72 7.88 -15.56
N CYS A 140 2.42 6.62 -15.26
CA CYS A 140 2.22 5.57 -16.24
C CYS A 140 0.80 5.03 -16.09
N GLU A 141 -0.04 5.28 -17.09
CA GLU A 141 -1.42 4.84 -17.09
C GLU A 141 -1.59 3.60 -17.96
N ASN A 142 -2.58 2.78 -17.61
CA ASN A 142 -3.05 1.65 -18.39
C ASN A 142 -1.98 0.59 -18.68
N VAL A 143 -1.09 0.35 -17.70
CA VAL A 143 -0.06 -0.68 -17.79
C VAL A 143 -0.68 -2.05 -17.52
N ASP A 144 -0.32 -3.08 -18.31
CA ASP A 144 -0.72 -4.45 -18.02
C ASP A 144 -0.20 -4.90 -16.65
N GLY A 145 -1.06 -5.56 -15.86
CA GLY A 145 -0.72 -6.08 -14.53
C GLY A 145 0.52 -6.98 -14.51
N ARG A 146 0.73 -7.79 -15.56
CA ARG A 146 1.86 -8.72 -15.69
C ARG A 146 3.23 -8.05 -15.67
N TYR A 147 3.32 -6.75 -15.96
CA TYR A 147 4.57 -5.99 -15.91
C TYR A 147 4.80 -5.29 -14.55
N VAL A 148 4.00 -5.65 -13.55
CA VAL A 148 4.01 -5.04 -12.22
C VAL A 148 4.33 -6.12 -11.19
N HIS A 149 5.37 -5.89 -10.40
CA HIS A 149 5.77 -6.78 -9.32
C HIS A 149 5.59 -6.07 -7.99
N SER A 150 4.81 -6.67 -7.08
CA SER A 150 4.59 -6.08 -5.75
C SER A 150 5.91 -6.02 -4.98
N LEU A 151 6.15 -4.90 -4.30
CA LEU A 151 7.26 -4.76 -3.36
C LEU A 151 6.72 -4.67 -1.92
N ASN A 152 7.55 -5.10 -0.98
CA ASN A 152 7.31 -4.91 0.45
C ASN A 152 8.55 -4.27 1.07
N PRO A 153 8.82 -2.98 0.80
CA PRO A 153 10.01 -2.31 1.32
C PRO A 153 9.91 -2.11 2.83
N ALA A 154 11.07 -1.94 3.46
CA ALA A 154 11.11 -1.42 4.82
C ALA A 154 10.58 0.02 4.83
N ILE A 155 9.95 0.41 5.95
CA ILE A 155 9.39 1.75 6.13
C ILE A 155 10.07 2.41 7.32
N SER A 156 10.67 3.56 7.08
CA SER A 156 11.23 4.43 8.13
C SER A 156 10.20 5.49 8.52
N ILE A 157 9.97 5.67 9.82
CA ILE A 157 9.03 6.67 10.39
C ILE A 157 9.78 7.65 11.31
N LEU A 158 11.07 7.85 11.08
CA LEU A 158 11.92 8.70 11.94
C LEU A 158 11.44 10.15 11.99
N ARG A 159 10.78 10.61 10.93
CA ARG A 159 10.16 11.94 10.86
C ARG A 159 8.64 11.79 11.01
N PRO A 160 8.02 12.36 12.06
CA PRO A 160 6.58 12.28 12.26
C PRO A 160 5.81 12.74 11.01
N GLY A 161 4.86 11.91 10.56
CA GLY A 161 4.04 12.19 9.39
C GLY A 161 4.74 12.01 8.03
N LYS A 162 5.96 11.47 7.99
CA LYS A 162 6.73 11.23 6.77
C LYS A 162 7.28 9.80 6.71
N PRO A 163 6.42 8.79 6.42
CA PRO A 163 6.87 7.41 6.23
C PRO A 163 7.64 7.27 4.91
N THR A 164 8.92 6.92 4.98
CA THR A 164 9.79 6.78 3.81
C THR A 164 10.04 5.31 3.49
N PHE A 165 9.90 4.92 2.22
CA PHE A 165 10.31 3.60 1.76
C PHE A 165 11.83 3.50 1.68
N LEU A 166 12.37 2.39 2.17
CA LEU A 166 13.77 2.05 2.16
C LEU A 166 14.00 0.79 1.32
N PHE A 167 15.10 0.77 0.58
CA PHE A 167 15.46 -0.31 -0.33
C PHE A 167 16.94 -0.62 -0.22
N GLU A 168 17.27 -1.90 -0.38
CA GLU A 168 18.63 -2.37 -0.58
C GLU A 168 18.93 -2.47 -2.08
N GLY A 169 20.03 -1.86 -2.51
CA GLY A 169 20.43 -1.78 -3.91
C GLY A 169 20.77 -3.15 -4.47
N SER A 170 21.37 -4.03 -3.66
CA SER A 170 21.66 -5.42 -4.03
C SER A 170 20.36 -6.18 -4.37
N PHE A 171 19.30 -5.98 -3.58
CA PHE A 171 17.98 -6.54 -3.81
C PHE A 171 17.35 -5.96 -5.09
N LEU A 172 17.43 -4.65 -5.30
CA LEU A 172 16.91 -4.02 -6.51
C LEU A 172 17.62 -4.55 -7.77
N VAL A 173 18.95 -4.69 -7.74
CA VAL A 173 19.71 -5.29 -8.85
C VAL A 173 19.29 -6.73 -9.10
N THR A 174 19.18 -7.55 -8.05
CA THR A 174 18.77 -8.95 -8.14
C THR A 174 17.36 -9.08 -8.72
N LEU A 175 16.43 -8.26 -8.24
CA LEU A 175 15.07 -8.19 -8.75
C LEU A 175 15.08 -7.80 -10.23
N SER A 176 15.86 -6.80 -10.62
CA SER A 176 16.00 -6.37 -12.03
C SER A 176 16.38 -7.53 -12.94
N CYS A 177 17.37 -8.32 -12.53
CA CYS A 177 17.82 -9.49 -13.28
C CYS A 177 16.73 -10.57 -13.38
N SER A 178 16.02 -10.86 -12.29
CA SER A 178 14.90 -11.80 -12.29
C SER A 178 13.81 -11.36 -13.27
N LEU A 179 13.39 -10.10 -13.20
CA LEU A 179 12.35 -9.57 -14.09
C LEU A 179 12.75 -9.58 -15.56
N LEU A 180 14.03 -9.41 -15.84
CA LEU A 180 14.55 -9.44 -17.21
C LEU A 180 14.57 -10.86 -17.79
N GLN A 181 14.75 -11.87 -16.94
CA GLN A 181 14.71 -13.28 -17.34
C GLN A 181 13.28 -13.78 -17.61
N ASP A 182 12.29 -13.16 -16.96
CA ASP A 182 10.87 -13.50 -17.09
C ASP A 182 10.16 -12.79 -18.27
N LEU A 183 10.86 -11.87 -18.97
CA LEU A 183 10.38 -11.17 -20.17
C LEU A 183 10.49 -12.02 -21.43
#